data_AF-A0A8J8JY60-F1
#
_entry.id   AF-A0A8J8JY60-F1
#
_cell.length_a   1.000
_cell.length_b   1.000
_cell.length_c   1.000
_cell.angle_alpha   90.00
_cell.angle_beta   90.00
_cell.angle_gamma   90.00
#
_symmetry.space_group_name_H-M   'P 1'
#
loop_
_entity.id
_entity.type
_entity.pdbx_description
1 polymer ?
#
loop_
_entity_poly.entity_id
_entity_poly.type
_entity_poly.pdbx_seq_one_letter_code
_entity_poly.pdbx_strand_id
1 'polypeptide(L)'
;MIIAIVGGRGDGFTRVLRGLRCVLEEAGHDVGVLAMPQSTGGVGRKRPDSYSWDADVVIATTDRCSACDVALILSKHGSCVNAPEAVFDSDNPTFSGFEPPERWVPVPCRRVASEARAPVVPGLVLLGALCALKDLCSPDDIEKGLVEAEGPVGAVSARAALAGWEYVRGRI
;
A
#
# COMPACT_ATOMS: atom_id res chain seq x y z
N MET A 1 12.54 1.56 7.68
CA MET A 1 11.96 0.68 6.62
C MET A 1 11.38 1.54 5.50
N ILE A 2 11.54 1.15 4.24
CA ILE A 2 11.01 1.85 3.06
C ILE A 2 9.83 1.08 2.47
N ILE A 3 8.65 1.70 2.51
CA ILE A 3 7.43 1.25 1.84
C ILE A 3 7.28 1.98 0.51
N ALA A 4 7.22 1.26 -0.60
CA ALA A 4 6.90 1.84 -1.90
C ALA A 4 5.42 1.67 -2.25
N ILE A 5 4.68 2.77 -2.41
CA ILE A 5 3.36 2.78 -3.04
C ILE A 5 3.58 2.91 -4.54
N VAL A 6 3.30 1.83 -5.28
CA VAL A 6 3.63 1.68 -6.68
C VAL A 6 2.38 1.79 -7.54
N GLY A 7 2.30 2.78 -8.44
CA GLY A 7 1.14 2.98 -9.31
C GLY A 7 1.32 4.10 -10.33
N GLY A 8 0.43 4.15 -11.32
CA GLY A 8 0.35 5.19 -12.33
C GLY A 8 -0.56 6.37 -11.94
N ARG A 9 -0.67 7.33 -12.86
CA ARG A 9 -1.57 8.48 -12.70
C ARG A 9 -3.03 8.01 -12.68
N GLY A 10 -3.76 8.39 -11.64
CA GLY A 10 -5.18 8.06 -11.48
C GLY A 10 -5.47 6.91 -10.52
N ASP A 11 -4.44 6.20 -10.04
CA ASP A 11 -4.61 5.03 -9.15
C ASP A 11 -4.96 5.39 -7.70
N GLY A 12 -5.07 6.68 -7.38
CA GLY A 12 -5.40 7.15 -6.04
C GLY A 12 -4.23 7.04 -5.03
N PHE A 13 -2.99 6.95 -5.49
CA PHE A 13 -1.80 6.81 -4.63
C PHE A 13 -1.69 7.90 -3.55
N THR A 14 -2.11 9.15 -3.81
CA THR A 14 -2.08 10.23 -2.81
C THR A 14 -2.99 9.94 -1.64
N ARG A 15 -4.15 9.32 -1.91
CA ARG A 15 -5.11 8.93 -0.87
C ARG A 15 -4.53 7.81 -0.01
N VAL A 16 -3.95 6.79 -0.64
CA VAL A 16 -3.30 5.67 0.04
C VAL A 16 -2.10 6.16 0.86
N LEU A 17 -1.26 7.04 0.30
CA LEU A 17 -0.14 7.68 1.00
C LEU A 17 -0.62 8.39 2.28
N ARG A 18 -1.64 9.26 2.16
CA ARG A 18 -2.15 10.02 3.30
C ARG A 18 -2.73 9.09 4.37
N GLY A 19 -3.54 8.13 3.97
CA GLY A 19 -4.13 7.15 4.89
C GLY A 19 -3.06 6.33 5.60
N LEU A 20 -2.09 5.79 4.85
CA LEU A 20 -1.04 4.96 5.42
C LEU A 20 -0.16 5.76 6.39
N ARG A 21 0.18 7.00 6.05
CA ARG A 21 0.93 7.89 6.94
C ARG A 21 0.21 8.04 8.28
N CYS A 22 -1.06 8.47 8.27
CA CYS A 22 -1.81 8.68 9.51
C CYS A 22 -1.96 7.38 10.32
N VAL A 23 -2.21 6.24 9.66
CA VAL A 23 -2.29 4.93 10.34
C VAL A 23 -0.98 4.55 11.03
N LEU A 24 0.17 4.80 10.39
CA LEU A 24 1.46 4.49 10.98
C LEU A 24 1.85 5.48 12.09
N GLU A 25 1.51 6.76 11.94
CA GLU A 25 1.67 7.76 13.01
C GLU A 25 0.83 7.40 14.24
N GLU A 26 -0.41 6.93 14.07
CA GLU A 26 -1.27 6.44 15.16
C GLU A 26 -0.69 5.19 15.85
N ALA A 27 -0.05 4.31 15.09
CA ALA A 27 0.68 3.16 15.64
C ALA A 27 2.02 3.55 16.31
N GLY A 28 2.37 4.84 16.34
CA GLY A 28 3.53 5.38 17.05
C GLY A 28 4.84 5.37 16.26
N HIS A 29 4.80 5.16 14.94
CA HIS A 29 5.99 5.25 14.09
C HIS A 29 6.32 6.70 13.74
N ASP A 30 7.60 7.04 13.66
CA ASP A 30 8.05 8.24 12.96
C ASP A 30 8.04 8.01 11.44
N VAL A 31 7.27 8.81 10.71
CA VAL A 31 6.96 8.57 9.29
C VAL A 31 7.54 9.65 8.38
N GLY A 32 8.55 9.27 7.59
CA GLY A 32 9.05 10.06 6.46
C GLY A 32 8.20 9.87 5.21
N VAL A 33 7.99 10.93 4.43
CA VAL A 33 7.26 10.86 3.15
C VAL A 33 8.11 11.36 1.99
N LEU A 34 8.30 10.49 0.99
CA LEU A 34 8.92 10.83 -0.28
C LEU A 34 7.87 10.75 -1.41
N ALA A 35 7.13 11.84 -1.60
CA ALA A 35 6.14 11.93 -2.68
C ALA A 35 6.83 12.24 -4.02
N MET A 36 7.16 11.21 -4.81
CA MET A 36 7.80 11.43 -6.11
C MET A 36 6.76 11.60 -7.23
N PRO A 37 7.04 12.45 -8.25
CA PRO A 37 6.11 12.69 -9.36
C PRO A 37 5.78 11.38 -10.11
N GLN A 38 4.51 11.07 -10.29
CA GLN A 38 4.08 9.89 -11.03
C GLN A 38 3.89 10.21 -12.52
N SER A 39 4.58 9.47 -13.39
CA SER A 39 4.44 9.62 -14.83
C SER A 39 3.92 8.32 -15.45
N THR A 40 2.87 8.39 -16.26
CA THR A 40 2.48 7.23 -17.06
C THR A 40 3.53 7.02 -18.14
N GLY A 41 4.33 5.95 -18.03
CA GLY A 41 5.32 5.60 -19.05
C GLY A 41 6.66 6.33 -18.96
N GLY A 42 7.02 6.91 -17.81
CA GLY A 42 8.33 7.51 -17.59
C GLY A 42 9.50 6.56 -17.85
N VAL A 43 10.61 7.12 -18.35
CA VAL A 43 11.87 6.41 -18.54
C VAL A 43 12.72 6.59 -17.29
N GLY A 44 13.00 5.49 -16.58
CA GLY A 44 13.79 5.47 -15.35
C GLY A 44 13.10 4.73 -14.21
N ARG A 45 13.87 4.10 -13.33
CA ARG A 45 13.39 3.55 -12.06
C ARG A 45 13.79 4.50 -10.94
N LYS A 46 12.90 4.72 -9.98
CA LYS A 46 13.20 5.55 -8.81
C LYS A 46 13.88 4.71 -7.72
N ARG A 47 14.73 5.37 -6.94
CA ARG A 47 15.54 4.81 -5.85
C ARG A 47 15.22 5.54 -4.54
N PRO A 48 14.14 5.19 -3.83
CA PRO A 48 13.86 5.75 -2.52
C PRO A 48 15.00 5.53 -1.50
N ASP A 49 15.74 4.43 -1.68
CA ASP A 49 16.90 3.99 -0.90
C ASP A 49 18.15 4.86 -1.05
N SER A 50 18.20 5.75 -2.07
CA SER A 50 19.35 6.65 -2.25
C SER A 50 19.31 7.91 -1.38
N TYR A 51 18.24 8.11 -0.61
CA TYR A 51 18.07 9.26 0.28
C TYR A 51 18.37 8.87 1.73
N SER A 52 18.95 9.79 2.49
CA SER A 52 19.12 9.62 3.94
C SER A 52 17.84 10.07 4.66
N TRP A 53 17.37 9.26 5.59
CA TRP A 53 16.14 9.49 6.35
C TRP A 53 16.41 9.33 7.84
N ASP A 54 15.80 10.19 8.64
CA ASP A 54 15.71 10.07 10.09
C ASP A 54 14.24 9.80 10.43
N ALA A 55 13.80 8.56 10.22
CA ALA A 55 12.42 8.09 10.43
C ALA A 55 12.39 6.55 10.51
N ASP A 56 11.45 6.00 11.28
CA ASP A 56 11.26 4.55 11.40
C ASP A 56 10.74 3.95 10.09
N VAL A 57 9.78 4.63 9.47
CA VAL A 57 9.15 4.21 8.22
C VAL A 57 9.16 5.34 7.21
N VAL A 58 9.57 5.04 5.99
CA VAL A 58 9.55 5.98 4.86
C VAL A 58 8.54 5.47 3.84
N ILE A 59 7.52 6.28 3.55
CA ILE A 59 6.55 6.00 2.50
C ILE A 59 6.97 6.75 1.24
N ALA A 60 7.29 6.01 0.18
CA ALA A 60 7.66 6.57 -1.11
C ALA A 60 6.58 6.27 -2.15
N THR A 61 6.13 7.27 -2.91
CA THR A 61 5.25 7.03 -4.07
C THR A 61 6.09 6.91 -5.33
N THR A 62 5.88 5.87 -6.13
CA THR A 62 6.65 5.65 -7.36
C THR A 62 5.83 4.94 -8.44
N ASP A 63 6.18 5.17 -9.70
CA ASP A 63 5.61 4.48 -10.86
C ASP A 63 6.46 3.24 -11.14
N ARG A 64 7.77 3.35 -10.86
CA ARG A 64 8.73 2.26 -10.98
C ARG A 64 9.68 2.26 -9.80
N CYS A 65 9.70 1.20 -9.00
CA CYS A 65 10.59 1.06 -7.85
C CYS A 65 11.76 0.13 -8.18
N SER A 66 12.99 0.56 -7.91
CA SER A 66 14.16 -0.31 -8.04
C SER A 66 14.67 -0.91 -6.74
N ALA A 67 14.32 -0.34 -5.58
CA ALA A 67 14.67 -0.87 -4.28
C ALA A 67 13.73 -0.29 -3.21
N CYS A 68 13.14 -1.16 -2.41
CA CYS A 68 12.36 -0.87 -1.21
C CYS A 68 12.26 -2.15 -0.38
N ASP A 69 11.90 -2.04 0.89
CA ASP A 69 11.74 -3.21 1.77
C ASP A 69 10.42 -3.95 1.49
N VAL A 70 9.36 -3.19 1.19
CA VAL A 70 8.05 -3.74 0.84
C VAL A 70 7.33 -2.83 -0.16
N ALA A 71 6.55 -3.43 -1.05
CA ALA A 71 5.75 -2.70 -2.04
C ALA A 71 4.24 -2.89 -1.88
N LEU A 72 3.48 -1.82 -2.07
CA LEU A 72 2.03 -1.84 -2.26
C LEU A 72 1.76 -1.47 -3.72
N ILE A 73 1.29 -2.42 -4.53
CA ILE A 73 1.18 -2.27 -5.98
C ILE A 73 -0.29 -2.05 -6.37
N LEU A 74 -0.60 -0.82 -6.78
CA LEU A 74 -1.97 -0.36 -7.07
C LEU A 74 -2.46 -0.72 -8.47
N SER A 75 -1.57 -0.85 -9.45
CA SER A 75 -1.96 -1.18 -10.82
C SER A 75 -0.82 -1.74 -11.66
N LYS A 76 -1.19 -2.29 -12.82
CA LYS A 76 -0.26 -2.78 -13.87
C LYS A 76 0.72 -1.74 -14.42
N HIS A 77 0.46 -0.45 -14.20
CA HIS A 77 1.36 0.62 -14.63
C HIS A 77 2.52 0.79 -13.65
N GLY A 78 2.33 0.30 -12.43
CA GLY A 78 3.37 0.16 -11.43
C GLY A 78 4.32 -0.99 -11.76
N SER A 79 5.62 -0.72 -11.87
CA SER A 79 6.64 -1.76 -12.00
C SER A 79 7.53 -1.78 -10.77
N CYS A 80 7.40 -2.82 -9.94
CA CYS A 80 8.38 -3.13 -8.91
C CYS A 80 9.10 -4.41 -9.33
N VAL A 81 10.43 -4.45 -9.20
CA VAL A 81 11.22 -5.59 -9.71
C VAL A 81 12.07 -6.24 -8.62
N ASN A 82 12.29 -5.54 -7.51
CA ASN A 82 13.25 -5.94 -6.48
C ASN A 82 12.70 -5.84 -5.05
N ALA A 83 11.41 -5.59 -4.84
CA ALA A 83 10.86 -5.63 -3.49
C ALA A 83 10.87 -7.07 -2.96
N PRO A 84 11.49 -7.35 -1.79
CA PRO A 84 11.47 -8.67 -1.18
C PRO A 84 10.05 -9.17 -0.86
N GLU A 85 9.17 -8.25 -0.47
CA GLU A 85 7.77 -8.51 -0.11
C GLU A 85 6.86 -7.50 -0.82
N ALA A 86 5.64 -7.91 -1.15
CA ALA A 86 4.65 -6.99 -1.71
C ALA A 86 3.22 -7.44 -1.45
N VAL A 87 2.28 -6.49 -1.54
CA VAL A 87 0.85 -6.77 -1.72
C VAL A 87 0.39 -6.19 -3.06
N PHE A 88 -0.48 -6.89 -3.77
CA PHE A 88 -1.02 -6.44 -5.05
C PHE A 88 -2.44 -6.92 -5.28
N ASP A 89 -3.20 -6.17 -6.08
CA ASP A 89 -4.56 -6.57 -6.46
C ASP A 89 -4.50 -7.70 -7.49
N SER A 90 -4.95 -8.91 -7.12
CA SER A 90 -4.99 -10.04 -8.05
C SER A 90 -6.18 -10.02 -8.99
N ASP A 91 -7.21 -9.19 -8.73
CA ASP A 91 -8.36 -9.05 -9.61
C ASP A 91 -8.03 -8.21 -10.86
N ASN A 92 -6.93 -7.46 -10.81
CA ASN A 92 -6.37 -6.73 -11.94
C ASN A 92 -5.04 -7.36 -12.32
N PRO A 93 -4.87 -7.91 -13.55
CA PRO A 93 -3.61 -8.51 -13.97
C PRO A 93 -2.54 -7.41 -14.03
N THR A 94 -1.78 -7.33 -12.93
CA THR A 94 -0.77 -6.30 -12.66
C THR A 94 0.55 -6.64 -13.34
N PHE A 95 0.74 -7.91 -13.73
CA PHE A 95 1.98 -8.42 -14.28
C PHE A 95 1.70 -9.21 -15.56
N SER A 96 2.32 -8.81 -16.68
CA SER A 96 2.34 -9.60 -17.91
C SER A 96 3.75 -10.15 -18.11
N GLY A 97 3.90 -11.47 -18.20
CA GLY A 97 5.20 -12.12 -18.38
C GLY A 97 6.13 -12.04 -17.17
N PHE A 98 5.59 -11.79 -15.98
CA PHE A 98 6.33 -11.77 -14.72
C PHE A 98 5.59 -12.61 -13.70
N GLU A 99 6.28 -13.59 -13.12
CA GLU A 99 5.77 -14.40 -12.02
C GLU A 99 6.14 -13.71 -10.70
N PRO A 100 5.15 -13.29 -9.89
CA PRO A 100 5.42 -12.68 -8.59
C PRO A 100 6.25 -13.62 -7.70
N PRO A 101 7.27 -13.10 -6.99
CA PRO A 101 8.00 -13.86 -5.98
C PRO A 101 7.06 -14.45 -4.91
N GLU A 102 7.45 -15.57 -4.29
CA GLU A 102 6.64 -16.29 -3.29
C GLU A 102 6.14 -15.41 -2.13
N ARG A 103 6.95 -14.43 -1.71
CA ARG A 103 6.61 -13.49 -0.62
C ARG A 103 5.71 -12.32 -1.06
N TRP A 104 5.22 -12.33 -2.29
CA TRP A 104 4.26 -11.35 -2.76
C TRP A 104 2.85 -11.90 -2.58
N VAL A 105 2.04 -11.20 -1.78
CA VAL A 105 0.72 -11.64 -1.39
C VAL A 105 -0.32 -11.10 -2.39
N PRO A 106 -0.97 -11.99 -3.17
CA PRO A 106 -2.10 -11.59 -4.00
C PRO A 106 -3.33 -11.30 -3.12
N VAL A 107 -3.97 -10.15 -3.35
CA VAL A 107 -5.20 -9.75 -2.65
C VAL A 107 -6.30 -9.53 -3.69
N PRO A 108 -7.34 -10.39 -3.76
CA PRO A 108 -8.47 -10.21 -4.67
C PRO A 108 -9.40 -9.14 -4.11
N CYS A 109 -9.05 -7.88 -4.34
CA CYS A 109 -9.59 -6.74 -3.59
C CYS A 109 -11.12 -6.61 -3.71
N ARG A 110 -11.70 -6.93 -4.87
CA ARG A 110 -13.15 -6.89 -5.06
C ARG A 110 -13.83 -7.98 -4.26
N ARG A 111 -13.31 -9.21 -4.30
CA ARG A 111 -13.86 -10.33 -3.54
C ARG A 111 -13.75 -10.07 -2.04
N VAL A 112 -12.58 -9.65 -1.56
CA VAL A 112 -12.31 -9.35 -0.15
C VAL A 112 -13.26 -8.28 0.39
N ALA A 113 -13.36 -7.15 -0.31
CA ALA A 113 -14.26 -6.08 0.12
C ALA A 113 -15.73 -6.53 0.09
N SER A 114 -16.14 -7.30 -0.92
CA SER A 114 -17.51 -7.80 -1.04
C SER A 114 -17.88 -8.76 0.09
N GLU A 115 -17.01 -9.72 0.41
CA GLU A 115 -17.23 -10.70 1.49
C GLU A 115 -17.36 -10.00 2.85
N ALA A 116 -16.55 -8.96 3.08
CA ALA A 116 -16.59 -8.13 4.29
C ALA A 116 -17.72 -7.08 4.29
N ARG A 117 -18.54 -6.98 3.23
CA ARG A 117 -19.56 -5.92 3.04
C ARG A 117 -18.98 -4.51 3.18
N ALA A 118 -17.73 -4.34 2.75
CA ALA A 118 -16.98 -3.10 2.75
C ALA A 118 -17.01 -2.42 1.37
N PRO A 119 -16.73 -1.11 1.30
CA PRO A 119 -16.55 -0.42 0.02
C PRO A 119 -15.40 -1.03 -0.79
N VAL A 120 -15.63 -1.21 -2.10
CA VAL A 120 -14.62 -1.73 -3.01
C VAL A 120 -13.66 -0.60 -3.41
N VAL A 121 -12.63 -0.38 -2.58
CA VAL A 121 -11.56 0.59 -2.84
C VAL A 121 -10.21 -0.14 -2.77
N PRO A 122 -9.71 -0.69 -3.89
CA PRO A 122 -8.54 -1.58 -3.90
C PRO A 122 -7.31 -1.00 -3.18
N GLY A 123 -7.00 0.28 -3.38
CA GLY A 123 -5.86 0.90 -2.69
C GLY A 123 -5.97 0.91 -1.16
N LEU A 124 -7.18 1.00 -0.61
CA LEU A 124 -7.39 0.92 0.84
C LEU A 124 -7.36 -0.52 1.34
N VAL A 125 -7.92 -1.46 0.58
CA VAL A 125 -7.82 -2.90 0.89
C VAL A 125 -6.35 -3.31 0.94
N LEU A 126 -5.55 -2.90 -0.05
CA LEU A 126 -4.12 -3.17 -0.10
C LEU A 126 -3.35 -2.46 1.03
N LEU A 127 -3.78 -1.28 1.47
CA LEU A 127 -3.19 -0.60 2.62
C LEU A 127 -3.30 -1.47 3.88
N GLY A 128 -4.50 -1.96 4.21
CA GLY A 128 -4.66 -2.83 5.38
C GLY A 128 -3.95 -4.18 5.23
N ALA A 129 -3.96 -4.75 4.02
CA ALA A 129 -3.21 -5.96 3.70
C ALA A 129 -1.70 -5.79 3.94
N LEU A 130 -1.14 -4.65 3.54
CA LEU A 130 0.27 -4.30 3.78
C LEU A 130 0.55 -4.21 5.29
N CYS A 131 -0.30 -3.52 6.04
CA CYS A 131 -0.15 -3.38 7.48
C CYS A 131 -0.15 -4.75 8.18
N ALA A 132 -1.02 -5.67 7.76
CA ALA A 132 -1.05 -7.04 8.27
C ALA A 132 0.20 -7.85 7.91
N LEU A 133 0.65 -7.76 6.65
CA LEU A 133 1.83 -8.49 6.17
C LEU A 133 3.10 -8.13 6.96
N LYS A 134 3.26 -6.85 7.28
CA LYS A 134 4.46 -6.31 7.92
C LYS A 134 4.30 -6.06 9.43
N ASP A 135 3.17 -6.45 10.00
CA ASP A 135 2.82 -6.23 11.41
C ASP A 135 3.03 -4.77 11.86
N LEU A 136 2.60 -3.82 11.02
CA LEU A 136 2.91 -2.40 11.21
C LEU A 136 1.97 -1.70 12.17
N CYS A 137 0.74 -2.17 12.27
CA CYS A 137 -0.28 -1.55 13.10
C CYS A 137 -1.41 -2.53 13.44
N SER A 138 -2.17 -2.18 14.47
CA SER A 138 -3.39 -2.88 14.88
C SER A 138 -4.62 -2.43 14.07
N PRO A 139 -5.73 -3.19 14.12
CA PRO A 139 -7.01 -2.75 13.58
C PRO A 139 -7.48 -1.39 14.11
N ASP A 140 -7.28 -1.12 15.41
CA ASP A 140 -7.67 0.14 16.03
C ASP A 140 -6.91 1.34 15.45
N ASP A 141 -5.62 1.16 15.14
CA ASP A 141 -4.78 2.20 14.53
C ASP A 141 -5.23 2.49 13.09
N ILE A 142 -5.69 1.46 12.36
CA ILE A 142 -6.27 1.61 11.02
C ILE A 142 -7.53 2.48 11.07
N GLU A 143 -8.41 2.21 12.02
CA GLU A 143 -9.64 2.98 12.19
C GLU A 143 -9.35 4.45 12.52
N LYS A 144 -8.52 4.69 13.55
CA LYS A 144 -8.16 6.05 13.99
C LYS A 144 -7.44 6.80 12.88
N GLY A 145 -6.42 6.21 12.28
CA GLY A 145 -5.60 6.86 11.26
C GLY A 145 -6.39 7.21 10.00
N LEU A 146 -7.35 6.37 9.58
CA LEU A 146 -8.18 6.69 8.43
C LEU A 146 -9.26 7.74 8.73
N VAL A 147 -9.79 7.78 9.96
CA VAL A 147 -10.65 8.87 10.43
C VAL A 147 -9.89 10.18 10.48
N GLU A 148 -8.66 10.20 10.99
CA GLU A 148 -7.80 11.39 10.98
C GLU A 148 -7.50 11.84 9.54
N ALA A 149 -7.16 10.91 8.65
CA ALA A 149 -6.82 11.24 7.28
C ALA A 149 -8.00 11.79 6.46
N GLU A 150 -9.22 11.27 6.65
CA GLU A 150 -10.36 11.55 5.76
C GLU A 150 -11.60 12.15 6.46
N GLY A 151 -11.51 12.42 7.76
CA GLY A 151 -12.64 12.91 8.56
C GLY A 151 -13.78 11.90 8.61
N PRO A 152 -15.05 12.33 8.50
CA PRO A 152 -16.22 11.44 8.62
C PRO A 152 -16.26 10.28 7.61
N VAL A 153 -15.63 10.44 6.44
CA VAL A 153 -15.56 9.37 5.42
C VAL A 153 -14.54 8.30 5.82
N GLY A 154 -13.62 8.61 6.73
CA GLY A 154 -12.56 7.71 7.19
C GLY A 154 -13.08 6.42 7.81
N ALA A 155 -14.20 6.45 8.54
CA ALA A 155 -14.82 5.22 9.06
C ALA A 155 -15.28 4.27 7.94
N VAL A 156 -15.74 4.82 6.81
CA VAL A 156 -16.11 4.03 5.64
C VAL A 156 -14.87 3.44 4.97
N SER A 157 -13.81 4.23 4.88
CA SER A 157 -12.50 3.82 4.36
C SER A 157 -11.82 2.74 5.22
N ALA A 158 -11.94 2.85 6.54
CA ALA A 158 -11.42 1.90 7.50
C ALA A 158 -11.97 0.50 7.27
N ARG A 159 -13.27 0.36 7.00
CA ARG A 159 -13.87 -0.96 6.66
C ARG A 159 -13.21 -1.62 5.46
N ALA A 160 -12.81 -0.86 4.44
CA ALA A 160 -12.11 -1.42 3.28
C ALA A 160 -10.69 -1.87 3.65
N ALA A 161 -9.97 -1.07 4.45
CA ALA A 161 -8.63 -1.43 4.93
C ALA A 161 -8.66 -2.64 5.86
N LEU A 162 -9.55 -2.67 6.84
CA LEU A 162 -9.73 -3.79 7.77
C LEU A 162 -10.02 -5.10 7.05
N ALA A 163 -10.85 -5.08 6.01
CA ALA A 163 -11.10 -6.27 5.18
C ALA A 163 -9.81 -6.84 4.56
N GLY A 164 -8.91 -5.95 4.09
CA GLY A 164 -7.60 -6.36 3.58
C GLY A 164 -6.66 -6.87 4.67
N TRP A 165 -6.66 -6.23 5.84
CA TRP A 165 -5.86 -6.63 7.00
C TRP A 165 -6.25 -8.05 7.47
N GLU A 166 -7.55 -8.30 7.69
CA GLU A 166 -8.08 -9.60 8.10
C GLU A 166 -7.77 -10.69 7.07
N TYR A 167 -7.92 -10.37 5.77
CA TYR A 167 -7.63 -11.30 4.68
C TYR A 167 -6.20 -11.83 4.72
N VAL A 168 -5.21 -10.96 4.98
CA VAL A 168 -3.80 -11.35 5.07
C VAL A 168 -3.49 -12.04 6.39
N ARG A 169 -4.01 -11.54 7.52
CA ARG A 169 -3.80 -12.17 8.83
C ARG A 169 -4.30 -13.61 8.90
N GLY A 170 -5.38 -13.95 8.19
CA GLY A 170 -5.87 -15.32 8.10
C GLY A 170 -5.02 -16.28 7.25
N ARG A 171 -3.89 -15.81 6.69
CA ARG A 171 -3.04 -16.57 5.75
C ARG A 171 -1.58 -16.67 6.18
N ILE A 172 -1.16 -15.89 7.19
CA ILE A 172 0.20 -15.88 7.71
C ILE A 172 0.28 -16.51 9.09
#